data_AF-A0A2D3VZW4-F1
#
_entry.id   AF-A0A2D3VZW4-F1
#
_cell.length_a   1.000
_cell.length_b   1.000
_cell.length_c   1.000
_cell.angle_alpha   90.00
_cell.angle_beta   90.00
_cell.angle_gamma   90.00
#
_symmetry.space_group_name_H-M   'P 1'
#
loop_
_entity.id
_entity.type
_entity.pdbx_description
1 polymer ?
#
loop_
_entity_poly.entity_id
_entity_poly.type
_entity_poly.pdbx_seq_one_letter_code
_entity_poly.pdbx_strand_id
1 'polypeptide(L)'
;MENEQILIKRKKVKKYLFIFFVGFILLNSFIYWVEYRRYVLLAPSSLQEARKEFTKAIIPHMYYTFLVKTVRIDFQNQLLAPLKKIRNYFYHKGLEKLPPNEAEGALWFDLFEARLYNYSVRASYGSMAKHYGVHFAKDFIDKVYANIELLSKYPLADDSISELGGSVVETYLDLINIYVADFHLNLDGYTLSNENMKMISTNTQFHQRFVTLYEWEKEFLAYHKEHHPMQYASVMSTQKGWYSPYIKYYDKMYLTSSFILFYKIHNNHFSCDADKEYWESIEEAKQKILDFSQTYAVPTKSLETFKRQIAYLQIDNLSNANEQNSTSTNPLKLTINCNYKTNKEKQQ
;
A
#
# COMPACT_ATOMS: atom_id res chain seq x y z
N MET A 1 -9.79 -51.37 37.13
CA MET A 1 -9.82 -49.94 37.51
C MET A 1 -9.14 -49.04 36.49
N GLU A 2 -7.93 -49.34 36.00
CA GLU A 2 -7.21 -48.49 35.03
C GLU A 2 -7.95 -48.33 33.67
N ASN A 3 -8.47 -49.44 33.11
CA ASN A 3 -9.25 -49.41 31.86
C ASN A 3 -10.54 -48.58 31.96
N GLU A 4 -11.16 -48.52 33.14
CA GLU A 4 -12.42 -47.80 33.37
C GLU A 4 -12.18 -46.29 33.49
N GLN A 5 -11.08 -45.89 34.15
CA GLN A 5 -10.64 -44.48 34.19
C GLN A 5 -10.25 -43.94 32.81
N ILE A 6 -9.58 -44.77 31.98
CA ILE A 6 -9.26 -44.41 30.58
C ILE A 6 -10.53 -44.22 29.75
N LEU A 7 -11.54 -45.07 29.92
CA LEU A 7 -12.84 -44.96 29.26
C LEU A 7 -13.61 -43.69 29.66
N ILE A 8 -13.63 -43.34 30.95
CA ILE A 8 -14.26 -42.11 31.45
C ILE A 8 -13.55 -40.88 30.90
N LYS A 9 -12.20 -40.87 30.89
CA LYS A 9 -11.40 -39.78 30.32
C LYS A 9 -11.67 -39.60 28.83
N ARG A 10 -11.72 -40.70 28.05
CA ARG A 10 -12.06 -40.68 26.62
C ARG A 10 -13.47 -40.15 26.36
N LYS A 11 -14.47 -40.55 27.16
CA LYS A 11 -15.85 -40.03 27.04
C LYS A 11 -15.91 -38.52 27.32
N LYS A 12 -15.20 -38.04 28.35
CA LYS A 12 -15.11 -36.60 28.65
C LYS A 12 -14.44 -35.82 27.51
N VAL A 13 -13.31 -36.30 26.99
CA VAL A 13 -12.61 -35.67 25.85
C VAL A 13 -13.51 -35.60 24.62
N LYS A 14 -14.19 -36.70 24.27
CA LYS A 14 -15.16 -36.71 23.14
C LYS A 14 -16.28 -35.69 23.35
N LYS A 15 -16.83 -35.57 24.56
CA LYS A 15 -17.86 -34.58 24.89
C LYS A 15 -17.34 -33.15 24.68
N TYR A 16 -16.14 -32.83 25.17
CA TYR A 16 -15.55 -31.50 24.97
C TYR A 16 -15.23 -31.19 23.51
N LEU A 17 -14.69 -32.16 22.76
CA LEU A 17 -14.45 -32.01 21.32
C LEU A 17 -15.75 -31.78 20.56
N PHE A 18 -16.82 -32.51 20.92
CA PHE A 18 -18.13 -32.31 20.31
C PHE A 18 -18.70 -30.91 20.61
N ILE A 19 -18.65 -30.47 21.87
CA ILE A 19 -19.08 -29.11 22.26
C ILE A 19 -18.29 -28.06 21.50
N PHE A 20 -16.96 -28.21 21.43
CA PHE A 20 -16.09 -27.32 20.67
C PHE A 20 -16.46 -27.30 19.19
N PHE A 21 -16.68 -28.46 18.56
CA PHE A 21 -17.03 -28.57 17.15
C PHE A 21 -18.39 -27.94 16.84
N VAL A 22 -19.40 -28.17 17.68
CA VAL A 22 -20.71 -27.52 17.56
C VAL A 22 -20.57 -26.01 17.70
N GLY A 23 -19.85 -25.52 18.73
CA GLY A 23 -19.59 -24.10 18.92
C GLY A 23 -18.86 -23.48 17.72
N PHE A 24 -17.87 -24.19 17.17
CA PHE A 24 -17.13 -23.78 15.99
C PHE A 24 -18.04 -23.64 14.75
N ILE A 25 -18.92 -24.61 14.51
CA ILE A 25 -19.89 -24.55 13.39
C ILE A 25 -20.85 -23.37 13.56
N LEU A 26 -21.39 -23.19 14.76
CA LEU A 26 -22.34 -22.10 15.05
C LEU A 26 -21.67 -20.73 14.84
N LEU A 27 -20.45 -20.56 15.35
CA LEU A 27 -19.67 -19.33 15.17
C LEU A 27 -19.41 -19.04 13.68
N ASN A 28 -18.94 -20.04 12.92
CA ASN A 28 -18.67 -19.85 11.50
C ASN A 28 -19.94 -19.56 10.69
N SER A 29 -21.05 -20.24 11.00
CA SER A 29 -22.35 -20.01 10.36
C SER A 29 -22.86 -18.59 10.66
N PHE A 30 -22.70 -18.13 11.90
CA PHE A 30 -23.06 -16.78 12.29
C PHE A 30 -22.22 -15.72 11.56
N ILE A 31 -20.89 -15.88 11.53
CA ILE A 31 -20.02 -14.94 10.82
C ILE A 31 -20.32 -14.94 9.32
N TYR A 32 -20.49 -16.12 8.70
CA TYR A 32 -20.92 -16.22 7.30
C TYR A 32 -22.18 -15.40 7.04
N TRP A 33 -23.19 -15.55 7.89
CA TRP A 33 -24.47 -14.86 7.74
C TRP A 33 -24.34 -13.34 7.87
N VAL A 34 -23.54 -12.86 8.83
CA VAL A 34 -23.24 -11.43 9.00
C VAL A 34 -22.60 -10.86 7.73
N GLU A 35 -21.57 -11.53 7.21
CA GLU A 35 -20.86 -11.07 6.01
C GLU A 35 -21.72 -11.21 4.74
N TYR A 36 -22.53 -12.27 4.64
CA TYR A 36 -23.48 -12.44 3.53
C TYR A 36 -24.53 -11.32 3.52
N ARG A 37 -25.07 -10.95 4.69
CA ARG A 37 -26.00 -9.84 4.80
C ARG A 37 -25.34 -8.52 4.45
N ARG A 38 -24.11 -8.30 4.90
CA ARG A 38 -23.35 -7.07 4.65
C ARG A 38 -23.03 -6.91 3.17
N TYR A 39 -22.52 -7.96 2.53
CA TYR A 39 -21.94 -7.84 1.19
C TYR A 39 -22.82 -8.36 0.07
N VAL A 40 -23.72 -9.32 0.30
CA VAL A 40 -24.51 -9.95 -0.77
C VAL A 40 -25.93 -9.41 -0.85
N LEU A 41 -26.65 -9.37 0.28
CA LEU A 41 -28.09 -9.09 0.26
C LEU A 41 -28.47 -7.72 -0.32
N LEU A 42 -27.62 -6.72 -0.12
CA LEU A 42 -27.84 -5.35 -0.56
C LEU A 42 -27.03 -4.98 -1.81
N ALA A 43 -26.24 -5.91 -2.36
CA ALA A 43 -25.39 -5.64 -3.51
C ALA A 43 -26.23 -5.47 -4.78
N PRO A 44 -25.75 -4.64 -5.74
CA PRO A 44 -26.22 -4.65 -7.12
C PRO A 44 -26.25 -6.08 -7.67
N SER A 45 -27.26 -6.40 -8.48
CA SER A 45 -27.45 -7.76 -9.02
C SER A 45 -26.23 -8.27 -9.80
N SER A 46 -25.50 -7.38 -10.47
CA SER A 46 -24.25 -7.66 -11.18
C SER A 46 -23.11 -8.13 -10.27
N LEU A 47 -23.13 -7.78 -8.98
CA LEU A 47 -22.07 -8.08 -8.02
C LEU A 47 -22.41 -9.24 -7.07
N GLN A 48 -23.69 -9.61 -6.94
CA GLN A 48 -24.13 -10.60 -5.96
C GLN A 48 -23.41 -11.94 -6.08
N GLU A 49 -23.25 -12.47 -7.29
CA GLU A 49 -22.60 -13.77 -7.49
C GLU A 49 -21.11 -13.76 -7.19
N ALA A 50 -20.43 -12.65 -7.50
CA ALA A 50 -19.04 -12.44 -7.14
C ALA A 50 -18.90 -12.34 -5.62
N ARG A 51 -19.74 -11.51 -4.98
CA ARG A 51 -19.73 -11.29 -3.53
C ARG A 51 -20.12 -12.54 -2.72
N LYS A 52 -20.95 -13.44 -3.27
CA LYS A 52 -21.20 -14.75 -2.65
C LYS A 52 -19.93 -15.59 -2.53
N GLU A 53 -19.07 -15.60 -3.55
CA GLU A 53 -17.80 -16.34 -3.48
C GLU A 53 -16.81 -15.60 -2.57
N PHE A 54 -16.77 -14.26 -2.61
CA PHE A 54 -16.01 -13.44 -1.68
C PHE A 54 -16.35 -13.73 -0.21
N THR A 55 -17.64 -13.80 0.16
CA THR A 55 -18.05 -14.14 1.53
C THR A 55 -17.56 -15.53 1.96
N LYS A 56 -17.51 -16.50 1.04
CA LYS A 56 -16.92 -17.82 1.33
C LYS A 56 -15.40 -17.76 1.50
N ALA A 57 -14.72 -16.84 0.81
CA ALA A 57 -13.28 -16.61 0.97
C ALA A 57 -12.93 -15.91 2.29
N ILE A 58 -13.81 -15.06 2.83
CA ILE A 58 -13.59 -14.33 4.09
C ILE A 58 -13.31 -15.27 5.25
N ILE A 59 -14.09 -16.34 5.40
CA ILE A 59 -13.97 -17.25 6.56
C ILE A 59 -12.57 -17.87 6.71
N PRO A 60 -12.04 -18.61 5.71
CA PRO A 60 -10.68 -19.12 5.79
C PRO A 60 -9.65 -17.97 5.85
N HIS A 61 -9.93 -16.82 5.23
CA HIS A 61 -9.06 -15.66 5.32
C HIS A 61 -8.97 -15.08 6.74
N MET A 62 -10.04 -15.03 7.54
CA MET A 62 -9.97 -14.56 8.92
C MET A 62 -8.98 -15.38 9.74
N TYR A 63 -9.06 -16.71 9.64
CA TYR A 63 -8.11 -17.61 10.32
C TYR A 63 -6.69 -17.46 9.76
N TYR A 64 -6.56 -17.33 8.45
CA TYR A 64 -5.29 -17.10 7.79
C TYR A 64 -4.62 -15.82 8.31
N THR A 65 -5.35 -14.70 8.27
CA THR A 65 -4.90 -13.39 8.72
C THR A 65 -4.60 -13.38 10.21
N PHE A 66 -5.38 -14.08 11.04
CA PHE A 66 -5.04 -14.25 12.45
C PHE A 66 -3.67 -14.91 12.64
N LEU A 67 -3.39 -15.98 11.91
CA LEU A 67 -2.09 -16.67 12.00
C LEU A 67 -0.93 -15.80 11.49
N VAL A 68 -1.15 -15.06 10.40
CA VAL A 68 -0.13 -14.16 9.85
C VAL A 68 0.11 -12.96 10.76
N LYS A 69 -0.95 -12.25 11.16
CA LYS A 69 -0.87 -11.00 11.93
C LYS A 69 -0.52 -11.23 13.40
N THR A 70 -1.20 -12.17 14.06
CA THR A 70 -1.10 -12.36 15.51
C THR A 70 -0.03 -13.37 15.86
N VAL A 71 -0.03 -14.53 15.20
CA VAL A 71 0.95 -15.60 15.46
C VAL A 71 2.27 -15.35 14.73
N ARG A 72 2.30 -14.41 13.78
CA ARG A 72 3.49 -13.99 13.02
C ARG A 72 4.05 -15.12 12.16
N ILE A 73 3.18 -15.98 11.63
CA ILE A 73 3.55 -16.98 10.63
C ILE A 73 3.65 -16.26 9.28
N ASP A 74 4.75 -16.47 8.58
CA ASP A 74 4.92 -15.92 7.23
C ASP A 74 3.77 -16.35 6.29
N PHE A 75 3.23 -15.42 5.49
CA PHE A 75 2.10 -15.71 4.61
C PHE A 75 2.42 -16.64 3.43
N GLN A 76 3.65 -17.09 3.24
CA GLN A 76 4.01 -18.15 2.29
C GLN A 76 4.28 -19.48 3.00
N ASN A 77 4.15 -19.55 4.33
CA ASN A 77 4.41 -20.76 5.10
C ASN A 77 3.44 -21.90 4.73
N GLN A 78 3.98 -23.10 4.56
CA GLN A 78 3.22 -24.30 4.18
C GLN A 78 2.16 -24.72 5.20
N LEU A 79 2.33 -24.39 6.49
CA LEU A 79 1.32 -24.64 7.53
C LEU A 79 0.00 -23.93 7.23
N LEU A 80 0.04 -22.82 6.51
CA LEU A 80 -1.14 -22.07 6.11
C LEU A 80 -1.77 -22.58 4.81
N ALA A 81 -1.15 -23.53 4.10
CA ALA A 81 -1.59 -23.99 2.79
C ALA A 81 -3.04 -24.50 2.75
N PRO A 82 -3.56 -25.25 3.75
CA PRO A 82 -4.96 -25.68 3.74
C PRO A 82 -5.93 -24.49 3.74
N LEU A 83 -5.67 -23.48 4.57
CA LEU A 83 -6.47 -22.26 4.62
C LEU A 83 -6.30 -21.43 3.33
N LYS A 84 -5.06 -21.28 2.85
CA LYS A 84 -4.72 -20.56 1.61
C LYS A 84 -5.46 -21.13 0.41
N LYS A 85 -5.49 -22.46 0.26
CA LYS A 85 -6.07 -23.15 -0.88
C LYS A 85 -7.58 -22.92 -0.96
N ILE A 86 -8.29 -23.09 0.15
CA ILE A 86 -9.75 -22.87 0.21
C ILE A 86 -10.06 -21.39 -0.04
N ARG A 87 -9.33 -20.49 0.62
CA ARG A 87 -9.47 -19.04 0.42
C ARG A 87 -9.26 -18.65 -1.04
N ASN A 88 -8.14 -19.04 -1.64
CA ASN A 88 -7.80 -18.67 -3.01
C ASN A 88 -8.78 -19.23 -4.03
N TYR A 89 -9.29 -20.45 -3.80
CA TYR A 89 -10.32 -21.02 -4.67
C TYR A 89 -11.56 -20.11 -4.76
N PHE A 90 -12.10 -19.68 -3.63
CA PHE A 90 -13.26 -18.79 -3.61
C PHE A 90 -12.93 -17.36 -4.03
N TYR A 91 -11.76 -16.85 -3.66
CA TYR A 91 -11.29 -15.53 -4.07
C TYR A 91 -11.20 -15.42 -5.60
N HIS A 92 -10.49 -16.34 -6.26
CA HIS A 92 -10.35 -16.30 -7.72
C HIS A 92 -11.69 -16.55 -8.44
N LYS A 93 -12.52 -17.47 -7.94
CA LYS A 93 -13.86 -17.68 -8.48
C LYS A 93 -14.76 -16.46 -8.34
N GLY A 94 -14.58 -15.67 -7.27
CA GLY A 94 -15.24 -14.38 -7.11
C GLY A 94 -14.74 -13.35 -8.12
N LEU A 95 -13.41 -13.24 -8.30
CA LEU A 95 -12.81 -12.31 -9.27
C LEU A 95 -13.25 -12.61 -10.70
N GLU A 96 -13.36 -13.88 -11.10
CA GLU A 96 -13.87 -14.30 -12.41
C GLU A 96 -15.31 -13.84 -12.69
N LYS A 97 -16.08 -13.59 -11.63
CA LYS A 97 -17.47 -13.14 -11.70
C LYS A 97 -17.61 -11.62 -11.55
N LEU A 98 -16.55 -10.91 -11.14
CA LEU A 98 -16.57 -9.45 -11.10
C LEU A 98 -16.53 -8.90 -12.53
N PRO A 99 -17.27 -7.82 -12.82
CA PRO A 99 -17.08 -7.09 -14.06
C PRO A 99 -15.61 -6.67 -14.21
N PRO A 100 -15.01 -6.73 -15.42
CA PRO A 100 -13.60 -6.36 -15.63
C PRO A 100 -13.25 -4.92 -15.22
N ASN A 101 -14.24 -4.02 -15.23
CA ASN A 101 -14.10 -2.60 -14.93
C ASN A 101 -14.64 -2.26 -13.53
N GLU A 102 -14.57 -3.20 -12.59
CA GLU A 102 -15.06 -3.03 -11.22
C GLU A 102 -13.90 -2.84 -10.25
N ALA A 103 -13.80 -1.64 -9.66
CA ALA A 103 -12.75 -1.25 -8.73
C ALA A 103 -12.75 -2.08 -7.43
N GLU A 104 -13.87 -2.71 -7.07
CA GLU A 104 -13.97 -3.59 -5.90
C GLU A 104 -12.92 -4.72 -5.92
N GLY A 105 -12.50 -5.19 -7.11
CA GLY A 105 -11.44 -6.19 -7.25
C GLY A 105 -10.11 -5.78 -6.59
N ALA A 106 -9.78 -4.49 -6.62
CA ALA A 106 -8.57 -3.96 -5.98
C ALA A 106 -8.68 -3.91 -4.45
N LEU A 107 -9.87 -3.64 -3.92
CA LEU A 107 -10.13 -3.74 -2.47
C LEU A 107 -9.99 -5.19 -1.99
N TRP A 108 -10.41 -6.16 -2.81
CA TRP A 108 -10.22 -7.56 -2.50
C TRP A 108 -8.74 -7.96 -2.56
N PHE A 109 -7.98 -7.45 -3.55
CA PHE A 109 -6.53 -7.66 -3.61
C PHE A 109 -5.82 -7.12 -2.37
N ASP A 110 -6.18 -5.92 -1.90
CA ASP A 110 -5.63 -5.37 -0.66
C ASP A 110 -5.90 -6.30 0.53
N LEU A 111 -7.16 -6.71 0.71
CA LEU A 111 -7.57 -7.57 1.80
C LEU A 111 -6.88 -8.94 1.77
N PHE A 112 -6.91 -9.64 0.63
CA PHE A 112 -6.49 -11.03 0.52
C PHE A 112 -5.01 -11.23 0.19
N GLU A 113 -4.31 -10.21 -0.30
CA GLU A 113 -2.90 -10.29 -0.71
C GLU A 113 -2.03 -9.19 -0.06
N ALA A 114 -2.32 -7.91 -0.31
CA ALA A 114 -1.43 -6.80 0.08
C ALA A 114 -1.23 -6.68 1.61
N ARG A 115 -2.31 -6.73 2.39
CA ARG A 115 -2.23 -6.66 3.85
C ARG A 115 -1.49 -7.84 4.47
N LEU A 116 -1.60 -9.02 3.87
CA LEU A 116 -0.90 -10.21 4.37
C LEU A 116 0.60 -10.11 4.15
N TYR A 117 1.02 -9.55 3.01
CA TYR A 117 2.41 -9.19 2.80
C TYR A 117 2.87 -8.19 3.88
N ASN A 118 2.14 -7.08 4.05
CA ASN A 118 2.45 -6.05 5.03
C ASN A 118 2.58 -6.63 6.46
N TYR A 119 1.66 -7.49 6.90
CA TYR A 119 1.72 -8.16 8.19
C TYR A 119 2.94 -9.10 8.31
N SER A 120 3.29 -9.82 7.24
CA SER A 120 4.42 -10.76 7.25
C SER A 120 5.77 -10.05 7.35
N VAL A 121 5.96 -8.97 6.60
CA VAL A 121 7.19 -8.17 6.64
C VAL A 121 7.17 -7.08 7.71
N ARG A 122 6.12 -7.04 8.55
CA ARG A 122 5.94 -6.06 9.64
C ARG A 122 6.03 -4.61 9.15
N ALA A 123 5.41 -4.31 8.02
CA ALA A 123 5.49 -3.02 7.34
C ALA A 123 6.91 -2.56 6.95
N SER A 124 7.90 -3.48 6.93
CA SER A 124 9.24 -3.21 6.42
C SER A 124 9.26 -3.29 4.89
N TYR A 125 8.54 -2.38 4.25
CA TYR A 125 8.48 -2.30 2.79
C TYR A 125 9.87 -2.09 2.16
N GLY A 126 10.03 -2.53 0.91
CA GLY A 126 11.30 -2.48 0.17
C GLY A 126 12.18 -3.73 0.31
N SER A 127 11.65 -4.80 0.91
CA SER A 127 12.38 -6.04 1.17
C SER A 127 11.73 -7.28 0.55
N MET A 128 10.74 -7.12 -0.34
CA MET A 128 9.98 -8.23 -0.90
C MET A 128 10.88 -9.21 -1.66
N ALA A 129 11.75 -8.71 -2.54
CA ALA A 129 12.67 -9.55 -3.30
C ALA A 129 13.66 -10.28 -2.39
N LYS A 130 14.12 -9.62 -1.31
CA LYS A 130 14.97 -10.23 -0.28
C LYS A 130 14.28 -11.40 0.43
N HIS A 131 13.01 -11.26 0.77
CA HIS A 131 12.27 -12.27 1.54
C HIS A 131 11.72 -13.41 0.69
N TYR A 132 11.24 -13.12 -0.52
CA TYR A 132 10.47 -14.05 -1.34
C TYR A 132 11.08 -14.32 -2.71
N GLY A 133 12.18 -13.66 -3.06
CA GLY A 133 12.86 -13.77 -4.35
C GLY A 133 12.33 -12.79 -5.40
N VAL A 134 13.18 -12.49 -6.38
CA VAL A 134 12.92 -11.52 -7.45
C VAL A 134 11.68 -11.86 -8.27
N HIS A 135 11.47 -13.14 -8.62
CA HIS A 135 10.32 -13.55 -9.44
C HIS A 135 9.00 -13.29 -8.72
N PHE A 136 8.89 -13.69 -7.44
CA PHE A 136 7.71 -13.43 -6.64
C PHE A 136 7.47 -11.91 -6.52
N ALA A 137 8.53 -11.15 -6.21
CA ALA A 137 8.43 -9.72 -6.03
C ALA A 137 7.95 -9.01 -7.31
N LYS A 138 8.47 -9.42 -8.47
CA LYS A 138 8.05 -8.87 -9.77
C LYS A 138 6.57 -9.11 -10.03
N ASP A 139 6.13 -10.36 -9.93
CA ASP A 139 4.73 -10.73 -10.16
C ASP A 139 3.79 -9.99 -9.21
N PHE A 140 4.18 -9.86 -7.94
CA PHE A 140 3.39 -9.17 -6.94
C PHE A 140 3.30 -7.67 -7.22
N ILE A 141 4.42 -7.02 -7.57
CA ILE A 141 4.45 -5.59 -7.86
C ILE A 141 3.69 -5.25 -9.14
N ASP A 142 3.72 -6.10 -10.15
CA ASP A 142 2.90 -5.93 -11.35
C ASP A 142 1.40 -6.03 -11.02
N LYS A 143 1.00 -6.93 -10.11
CA LYS A 143 -0.38 -6.95 -9.58
C LYS A 143 -0.72 -5.70 -8.78
N VAL A 144 0.19 -5.22 -7.93
CA VAL A 144 -0.02 -3.98 -7.17
C VAL A 144 -0.29 -2.82 -8.13
N TYR A 145 0.54 -2.66 -9.16
CA TYR A 145 0.36 -1.62 -10.17
C TYR A 145 -0.99 -1.74 -10.90
N ALA A 146 -1.38 -2.93 -11.33
CA ALA A 146 -2.66 -3.18 -11.99
C ALA A 146 -3.87 -2.85 -11.09
N ASN A 147 -3.76 -3.06 -9.78
CA ASN A 147 -4.84 -2.73 -8.85
C ASN A 147 -4.87 -1.23 -8.50
N ILE A 148 -3.73 -0.53 -8.54
CA ILE A 148 -3.72 0.94 -8.50
C ILE A 148 -4.45 1.48 -9.73
N GLU A 149 -4.09 1.01 -10.93
CA GLU A 149 -4.76 1.38 -12.18
C GLU A 149 -6.28 1.17 -12.12
N LEU A 150 -6.72 0.03 -11.59
CA LEU A 150 -8.13 -0.29 -11.47
C LEU A 150 -8.88 0.72 -10.59
N LEU A 151 -8.31 1.10 -9.44
CA LEU A 151 -8.88 2.12 -8.54
C LEU A 151 -8.85 3.52 -9.16
N SER A 152 -7.84 3.84 -9.97
CA SER A 152 -7.71 5.15 -10.62
C SER A 152 -8.69 5.34 -11.77
N LYS A 153 -8.98 4.28 -12.53
CA LYS A 153 -9.73 4.37 -13.79
C LYS A 153 -11.22 4.08 -13.66
N TYR A 154 -11.63 3.34 -12.63
CA TYR A 154 -13.00 2.87 -12.51
C TYR A 154 -13.60 3.23 -11.16
N PRO A 155 -14.89 3.64 -11.12
CA PRO A 155 -15.59 3.86 -9.87
C PRO A 155 -15.94 2.52 -9.20
N LEU A 156 -16.26 2.58 -7.91
CA LEU A 156 -16.98 1.49 -7.24
C LEU A 156 -18.45 1.57 -7.64
N ALA A 157 -19.03 0.45 -8.08
CA ALA A 157 -20.46 0.43 -8.40
C ALA A 157 -21.37 0.46 -7.16
N ASP A 158 -20.81 0.30 -5.96
CA ASP A 158 -21.55 0.28 -4.70
C ASP A 158 -20.67 0.82 -3.55
N ASP A 159 -20.98 2.02 -3.09
CA ASP A 159 -20.27 2.71 -2.01
C ASP A 159 -20.30 1.95 -0.67
N SER A 160 -21.21 0.97 -0.48
CA SER A 160 -21.26 0.20 0.77
C SER A 160 -20.01 -0.67 1.00
N ILE A 161 -19.21 -0.92 -0.05
CA ILE A 161 -17.93 -1.64 0.03
C ILE A 161 -16.74 -0.71 0.29
N SER A 162 -16.96 0.62 0.37
CA SER A 162 -15.88 1.61 0.48
C SER A 162 -15.01 1.44 1.73
N GLU A 163 -15.45 0.64 2.71
CA GLU A 163 -14.75 0.36 3.98
C GLU A 163 -14.31 -1.11 4.12
N LEU A 164 -14.05 -1.82 3.01
CA LEU A 164 -13.58 -3.19 3.07
C LEU A 164 -12.15 -3.28 3.63
N GLY A 165 -12.04 -3.53 4.94
CA GLY A 165 -10.76 -3.59 5.65
C GLY A 165 -10.14 -2.23 5.95
N GLY A 166 -10.39 -1.21 5.11
CA GLY A 166 -10.02 0.19 5.27
C GLY A 166 -10.79 1.02 4.24
N SER A 167 -10.60 2.34 4.22
CA SER A 167 -11.26 3.15 3.18
C SER A 167 -10.61 2.91 1.81
N VAL A 168 -11.32 3.24 0.72
CA VAL A 168 -10.78 3.20 -0.65
C VAL A 168 -9.52 4.05 -0.76
N VAL A 169 -9.52 5.24 -0.15
CA VAL A 169 -8.36 6.15 -0.14
C VAL A 169 -7.18 5.55 0.62
N GLU A 170 -7.42 4.94 1.78
CA GLU A 170 -6.35 4.28 2.54
C GLU A 170 -5.76 3.10 1.77
N THR A 171 -6.63 2.30 1.13
CA THR A 171 -6.23 1.18 0.27
C THR A 171 -5.35 1.65 -0.89
N TYR A 172 -5.78 2.69 -1.59
CA TYR A 172 -5.05 3.29 -2.69
C TYR A 172 -3.63 3.75 -2.26
N LEU A 173 -3.55 4.49 -1.15
CA LEU A 173 -2.27 4.96 -0.60
C LEU A 173 -1.37 3.81 -0.14
N ASP A 174 -1.92 2.76 0.47
CA ASP A 174 -1.14 1.60 0.88
C ASP A 174 -0.59 0.81 -0.34
N LEU A 175 -1.36 0.68 -1.43
CA LEU A 175 -0.88 0.06 -2.66
C LEU A 175 0.24 0.87 -3.33
N ILE A 176 0.09 2.20 -3.42
CA ILE A 176 1.17 3.08 -3.89
C ILE A 176 2.41 2.91 -3.02
N ASN A 177 2.24 2.84 -1.71
CA ASN A 177 3.36 2.69 -0.78
C ASN A 177 4.12 1.37 -1.02
N ILE A 178 3.40 0.26 -1.24
CA ILE A 178 4.02 -1.02 -1.60
C ILE A 178 4.77 -0.89 -2.92
N TYR A 179 4.15 -0.31 -3.96
CA TYR A 179 4.80 -0.17 -5.27
C TYR A 179 6.09 0.65 -5.17
N VAL A 180 6.03 1.86 -4.63
CA VAL A 180 7.19 2.78 -4.54
C VAL A 180 8.31 2.20 -3.67
N ALA A 181 7.96 1.42 -2.65
CA ALA A 181 8.97 0.81 -1.80
C ALA A 181 9.64 -0.41 -2.45
N ASP A 182 8.91 -1.27 -3.16
CA ASP A 182 9.36 -2.59 -3.61
C ASP A 182 9.60 -2.74 -5.14
N PHE A 183 9.36 -1.69 -5.96
CA PHE A 183 9.55 -1.75 -7.43
C PHE A 183 10.96 -2.13 -7.88
N HIS A 184 11.95 -1.93 -7.01
CA HIS A 184 13.36 -2.08 -7.34
C HIS A 184 13.82 -3.54 -7.42
N LEU A 185 13.02 -4.49 -6.92
CA LEU A 185 13.29 -5.93 -7.00
C LEU A 185 14.70 -6.34 -6.49
N ASN A 186 15.28 -5.55 -5.58
CA ASN A 186 16.65 -5.76 -5.10
C ASN A 186 16.67 -6.75 -3.92
N LEU A 187 17.57 -7.73 -3.98
CA LEU A 187 17.80 -8.70 -2.91
C LEU A 187 18.41 -8.09 -1.64
N ASP A 188 19.07 -6.93 -1.74
CA ASP A 188 19.62 -6.24 -0.58
C ASP A 188 18.51 -5.56 0.26
N GLY A 189 17.38 -5.26 -0.38
CA GLY A 189 16.16 -4.78 0.26
C GLY A 189 16.15 -3.30 0.63
N TYR A 190 16.91 -2.46 -0.07
CA TYR A 190 16.95 -1.02 0.14
C TYR A 190 16.49 -0.29 -1.11
N THR A 191 15.45 0.55 -0.99
CA THR A 191 14.92 1.35 -2.10
C THR A 191 15.93 2.38 -2.63
N LEU A 192 16.70 3.03 -1.75
CA LEU A 192 17.74 3.98 -2.13
C LEU A 192 19.10 3.28 -2.13
N SER A 193 19.55 2.88 -3.31
CA SER A 193 20.86 2.25 -3.57
C SER A 193 21.33 2.63 -4.97
N ASN A 194 22.64 2.56 -5.21
CA ASN A 194 23.19 2.91 -6.52
C ASN A 194 22.64 2.00 -7.63
N GLU A 195 22.44 0.70 -7.35
CA GLU A 195 21.81 -0.23 -8.31
C GLU A 195 20.40 0.22 -8.67
N ASN A 196 19.59 0.57 -7.68
CA ASN A 196 18.21 0.98 -7.91
C ASN A 196 18.13 2.32 -8.62
N MET A 197 18.97 3.29 -8.27
CA MET A 197 19.00 4.57 -8.98
C MET A 197 19.38 4.36 -10.44
N LYS A 198 20.39 3.53 -10.73
CA LYS A 198 20.71 3.15 -12.11
C LYS A 198 19.51 2.53 -12.82
N MET A 199 18.75 1.66 -12.14
CA MET A 199 17.54 1.08 -12.71
C MET A 199 16.47 2.14 -12.99
N ILE A 200 16.24 3.07 -12.05
CA ILE A 200 15.30 4.20 -12.21
C ILE A 200 15.70 5.07 -13.40
N SER A 201 16.99 5.37 -13.58
CA SER A 201 17.44 6.27 -14.65
C SER A 201 17.57 5.62 -16.02
N THR A 202 17.59 4.30 -16.12
CA THR A 202 17.80 3.59 -17.40
C THR A 202 16.57 2.86 -17.91
N ASN A 203 15.57 2.61 -17.07
CA ASN A 203 14.37 1.88 -17.45
C ASN A 203 13.20 2.83 -17.74
N THR A 204 12.93 3.05 -19.03
CA THR A 204 11.83 3.89 -19.51
C THR A 204 10.46 3.40 -19.04
N GLN A 205 10.25 2.09 -18.90
CA GLN A 205 8.97 1.55 -18.43
C GLN A 205 8.71 1.93 -16.97
N PHE A 206 9.75 1.88 -16.10
CA PHE A 206 9.60 2.34 -14.72
C PHE A 206 9.33 3.83 -14.64
N HIS A 207 10.03 4.64 -15.44
CA HIS A 207 9.77 6.08 -15.53
C HIS A 207 8.32 6.37 -15.90
N GLN A 208 7.80 5.73 -16.97
CA GLN A 208 6.41 5.89 -17.38
C GLN A 208 5.44 5.50 -16.27
N ARG A 209 5.66 4.38 -15.59
CA ARG A 209 4.83 3.97 -14.46
C ARG A 209 4.82 5.01 -13.35
N PHE A 210 5.96 5.61 -12.99
CA PHE A 210 5.99 6.66 -11.96
C PHE A 210 5.25 7.93 -12.39
N VAL A 211 5.40 8.36 -13.65
CA VAL A 211 4.65 9.51 -14.19
C VAL A 211 3.14 9.24 -14.12
N THR A 212 2.71 8.06 -14.58
CA THR A 212 1.29 7.68 -14.54
C THR A 212 0.77 7.57 -13.10
N LEU A 213 1.54 7.03 -12.16
CA LEU A 213 1.14 6.98 -10.75
C LEU A 213 0.97 8.37 -10.15
N TYR A 214 1.86 9.31 -10.49
CA TYR A 214 1.77 10.70 -10.04
C TYR A 214 0.47 11.35 -10.54
N GLU A 215 0.15 11.18 -11.82
CA GLU A 215 -1.09 11.71 -12.42
C GLU A 215 -2.34 11.09 -11.78
N TRP A 216 -2.38 9.76 -11.68
CA TRP A 216 -3.50 9.04 -11.09
C TRP A 216 -3.72 9.38 -9.62
N GLU A 217 -2.66 9.51 -8.81
CA GLU A 217 -2.79 9.86 -7.40
C GLU A 217 -3.42 11.24 -7.22
N LYS A 218 -2.99 12.23 -8.03
CA LYS A 218 -3.56 13.58 -8.02
C LYS A 218 -5.05 13.58 -8.37
N GLU A 219 -5.42 12.90 -9.46
CA GLU A 219 -6.81 12.81 -9.91
C GLU A 219 -7.70 12.06 -8.90
N PHE A 220 -7.23 10.91 -8.43
CA PHE A 220 -7.94 10.07 -7.47
C PHE A 220 -8.19 10.80 -6.15
N LEU A 221 -7.18 11.47 -5.59
CA LEU A 221 -7.31 12.20 -4.34
C LEU A 221 -8.19 13.45 -4.50
N ALA A 222 -8.11 14.16 -5.63
CA ALA A 222 -8.99 15.29 -5.93
C ALA A 222 -10.46 14.84 -5.98
N TYR A 223 -10.75 13.75 -6.71
CA TYR A 223 -12.09 13.18 -6.79
C TYR A 223 -12.64 12.83 -5.41
N HIS A 224 -11.89 12.09 -4.59
CA HIS A 224 -12.35 11.67 -3.26
C HIS A 224 -12.46 12.83 -2.25
N LYS A 225 -11.62 13.86 -2.38
CA LYS A 225 -11.74 15.07 -1.58
C LYS A 225 -13.05 15.81 -1.86
N GLU A 226 -13.49 15.83 -3.12
CA GLU A 226 -14.73 16.49 -3.55
C GLU A 226 -15.97 15.65 -3.24
N HIS A 227 -15.97 14.37 -3.60
CA HIS A 227 -17.16 13.51 -3.58
C HIS A 227 -17.33 12.74 -2.25
N HIS A 228 -16.23 12.48 -1.53
CA HIS A 228 -16.24 11.75 -0.26
C HIS A 228 -15.45 12.48 0.85
N PRO A 229 -15.75 13.76 1.13
CA PRO A 229 -14.90 14.64 1.94
C PRO A 229 -14.67 14.15 3.37
N MET A 230 -15.66 13.50 3.99
CA MET A 230 -15.52 12.97 5.35
C MET A 230 -14.54 11.80 5.41
N GLN A 231 -14.62 10.87 4.45
CA GLN A 231 -13.69 9.74 4.37
C GLN A 231 -12.28 10.24 4.06
N TYR A 232 -12.15 11.13 3.08
CA TYR A 232 -10.88 11.77 2.73
C TYR A 232 -10.26 12.48 3.95
N ALA A 233 -11.02 13.34 4.63
CA ALA A 233 -10.53 14.08 5.80
C ALA A 233 -10.12 13.14 6.95
N SER A 234 -10.84 12.04 7.16
CA SER A 234 -10.46 11.03 8.14
C SER A 234 -9.11 10.40 7.79
N VAL A 235 -8.90 9.99 6.54
CA VAL A 235 -7.67 9.34 6.08
C VAL A 235 -6.48 10.30 6.13
N MET A 236 -6.67 11.53 5.63
CA MET A 236 -5.66 12.58 5.54
C MET A 236 -5.55 13.44 6.81
N SER A 237 -5.99 12.92 7.96
CA SER A 237 -5.89 13.62 9.24
C SER A 237 -4.50 13.52 9.85
N THR A 238 -3.93 14.66 10.25
CA THR A 238 -2.67 14.73 11.00
C THR A 238 -2.77 14.11 12.40
N GLN A 239 -3.99 13.96 12.94
CA GLN A 239 -4.21 13.41 14.28
C GLN A 239 -3.93 11.90 14.37
N LYS A 240 -3.77 11.21 13.23
CA LYS A 240 -3.49 9.76 13.17
C LYS A 240 -2.02 9.41 13.44
N GLY A 241 -1.16 10.39 13.70
CA GLY A 241 0.24 10.18 14.09
C GLY A 241 1.19 9.85 12.94
N TRP A 242 2.44 9.53 13.27
CA TRP A 242 3.53 9.39 12.30
C TRP A 242 3.34 8.28 11.26
N TYR A 243 2.67 7.18 11.62
CA TYR A 243 2.45 6.04 10.71
C TYR A 243 1.14 6.15 9.92
N SER A 244 0.53 7.34 9.92
CA SER A 244 -0.75 7.61 9.25
C SER A 244 -0.62 7.61 7.73
N PRO A 245 -1.75 7.41 7.01
CA PRO A 245 -1.81 7.62 5.57
C PRO A 245 -1.34 9.02 5.13
N TYR A 246 -1.59 10.06 5.93
CA TYR A 246 -1.12 11.42 5.66
C TYR A 246 0.41 11.50 5.50
N ILE A 247 1.18 10.94 6.44
CA ILE A 247 2.65 10.98 6.36
C ILE A 247 3.18 10.07 5.25
N LYS A 248 2.58 8.88 5.10
CA LYS A 248 2.93 7.97 4.01
C LYS A 248 2.73 8.62 2.64
N TYR A 249 1.63 9.34 2.45
CA TYR A 249 1.33 10.08 1.22
C TYR A 249 2.45 11.06 0.88
N TYR A 250 2.80 11.98 1.80
CA TYR A 250 3.85 12.95 1.51
C TYR A 250 5.23 12.29 1.34
N ASP A 251 5.54 11.21 2.07
CA ASP A 251 6.78 10.46 1.87
C ASP A 251 6.85 9.84 0.46
N LYS A 252 5.73 9.28 -0.03
CA LYS A 252 5.67 8.73 -1.39
C LYS A 252 5.64 9.82 -2.45
N MET A 253 4.94 10.93 -2.23
CA MET A 253 4.94 12.08 -3.12
C MET A 253 6.36 12.61 -3.34
N TYR A 254 7.16 12.67 -2.26
CA TYR A 254 8.59 13.00 -2.32
C TYR A 254 9.38 12.01 -3.19
N LEU A 255 9.26 10.71 -2.92
CA LEU A 255 10.00 9.66 -3.63
C LEU A 255 9.62 9.58 -5.12
N THR A 256 8.32 9.51 -5.43
CA THR A 256 7.80 9.40 -6.80
C THR A 256 8.27 10.58 -7.65
N SER A 257 8.08 11.81 -7.15
CA SER A 257 8.51 13.02 -7.85
C SER A 257 10.03 13.07 -8.03
N SER A 258 10.79 12.67 -7.01
CA SER A 258 12.26 12.60 -7.09
C SER A 258 12.74 11.57 -8.13
N PHE A 259 12.09 10.41 -8.23
CA PHE A 259 12.43 9.39 -9.22
C PHE A 259 12.10 9.84 -10.66
N ILE A 260 10.99 10.55 -10.85
CA ILE A 260 10.63 11.16 -12.15
C ILE A 260 11.71 12.17 -12.56
N LEU A 261 12.04 13.11 -11.68
CA LEU A 261 13.06 14.11 -11.95
C LEU A 261 14.43 13.46 -12.19
N PHE A 262 14.81 12.48 -11.37
CA PHE A 262 16.08 11.78 -11.53
C PHE A 262 16.25 11.17 -12.91
N TYR A 263 15.23 10.47 -13.41
CA TYR A 263 15.25 9.94 -14.77
C TYR A 263 15.39 11.04 -15.82
N LYS A 264 14.60 12.12 -15.70
CA LYS A 264 14.62 13.22 -16.67
C LYS A 264 15.97 13.95 -16.71
N ILE A 265 16.58 14.21 -15.55
CA ILE A 265 17.90 14.84 -15.44
C ILE A 265 18.98 13.95 -16.05
N HIS A 266 19.02 12.68 -15.64
CA HIS A 266 20.02 11.72 -16.09
C HIS A 266 19.99 11.52 -17.61
N ASN A 267 18.81 11.63 -18.23
CA ASN A 267 18.64 11.46 -19.67
C ASN A 267 18.59 12.78 -20.45
N ASN A 268 18.95 13.93 -19.84
CA ASN A 268 18.89 15.25 -20.47
C ASN A 268 17.51 15.62 -21.05
N HIS A 269 16.43 15.11 -20.45
CA HIS A 269 15.05 15.42 -20.80
C HIS A 269 14.39 16.43 -19.84
N PHE A 270 15.13 16.86 -18.81
CA PHE A 270 14.63 17.79 -17.82
C PHE A 270 14.39 19.19 -18.42
N SER A 271 13.25 19.79 -18.07
CA SER A 271 12.87 21.15 -18.42
C SER A 271 12.31 21.86 -17.19
N CYS A 272 12.84 23.04 -16.88
CA CYS A 272 12.42 23.82 -15.71
C CYS A 272 10.90 24.05 -15.70
N ASP A 273 10.33 24.48 -16.83
CA ASP A 273 8.90 24.82 -16.92
C ASP A 273 8.00 23.58 -16.97
N ALA A 274 8.39 22.56 -17.74
CA ALA A 274 7.55 21.37 -17.93
C ALA A 274 7.59 20.43 -16.71
N ASP A 275 8.70 20.40 -15.99
CA ASP A 275 8.87 19.55 -14.80
C ASP A 275 8.60 20.30 -13.50
N LYS A 276 7.96 21.47 -13.61
CA LYS A 276 7.74 22.38 -12.49
C LYS A 276 6.95 21.72 -11.36
N GLU A 277 5.92 20.98 -11.73
CA GLU A 277 5.01 20.34 -10.77
C GLU A 277 5.70 19.30 -9.87
N TYR A 278 6.71 18.58 -10.38
CA TYR A 278 7.40 17.56 -9.59
C TYR A 278 8.30 18.19 -8.52
N TRP A 279 8.96 19.31 -8.80
CA TRP A 279 9.76 19.98 -7.78
C TRP A 279 8.88 20.68 -6.74
N GLU A 280 7.76 21.28 -7.15
CA GLU A 280 6.78 21.85 -6.20
C GLU A 280 6.24 20.76 -5.26
N SER A 281 5.98 19.56 -5.79
CA SER A 281 5.55 18.40 -5.00
C SER A 281 6.64 17.93 -4.02
N ILE A 282 7.91 17.95 -4.43
CA ILE A 282 9.04 17.62 -3.55
C ILE A 282 9.12 18.60 -2.38
N GLU A 283 9.05 19.91 -2.65
CA GLU A 283 9.15 20.94 -1.62
C GLU A 283 7.94 20.92 -0.68
N GLU A 284 6.74 20.74 -1.21
CA GLU A 284 5.54 20.55 -0.39
C GLU A 284 5.68 19.34 0.53
N ALA A 285 6.08 18.18 0.00
CA ALA A 285 6.26 16.97 0.80
C ALA A 285 7.25 17.16 1.96
N LYS A 286 8.41 17.74 1.67
CA LYS A 286 9.43 18.06 2.69
C LYS A 286 8.85 18.95 3.77
N GLN A 287 8.22 20.06 3.39
CA GLN A 287 7.65 21.01 4.33
C GLN A 287 6.61 20.33 5.22
N LYS A 288 5.68 19.57 4.64
CA LYS A 288 4.61 18.89 5.37
C LYS A 288 5.12 17.87 6.39
N ILE A 289 6.16 17.12 6.05
CA ILE A 289 6.76 16.14 6.96
C ILE A 289 7.57 16.84 8.06
N LEU A 290 8.31 17.90 7.73
CA LEU A 290 9.06 18.69 8.70
C LEU A 290 8.14 19.39 9.71
N ASP A 291 7.09 20.07 9.24
CA ASP A 291 6.07 20.71 10.08
C ASP A 291 5.42 19.69 11.03
N PHE A 292 5.08 18.51 10.50
CA PHE A 292 4.54 17.43 11.31
C PHE A 292 5.52 16.99 12.40
N SER A 293 6.80 16.84 12.06
CA SER A 293 7.85 16.41 13.00
C SER A 293 8.15 17.42 14.10
N GLN A 294 7.88 18.71 13.85
CA GLN A 294 7.98 19.77 14.85
C GLN A 294 6.76 19.82 15.76
N THR A 295 5.58 19.47 15.24
CA THR A 295 4.30 19.52 15.95
C THR A 295 4.07 18.29 16.83
N TYR A 296 4.52 17.12 16.39
CA TYR A 296 4.23 15.84 17.02
C TYR A 296 5.50 15.08 17.41
N ALA A 297 5.40 14.24 18.44
CA ALA A 297 6.49 13.35 18.80
C ALA A 297 6.72 12.29 17.70
N VAL A 298 7.87 12.38 17.02
CA VAL A 298 8.28 11.45 15.97
C VAL A 298 9.41 10.54 16.48
N PRO A 299 9.38 9.23 16.20
CA PRO A 299 10.50 8.35 16.54
C PRO A 299 11.79 8.81 15.85
N THR A 300 12.87 9.01 16.62
CA THR A 300 14.16 9.53 16.13
C THR A 300 14.66 8.78 14.89
N LYS A 301 14.61 7.44 14.92
CA LYS A 301 15.02 6.58 13.79
C LYS A 301 14.24 6.87 12.51
N SER A 302 12.94 7.15 12.61
CA SER A 302 12.10 7.46 11.45
C SER A 302 12.45 8.82 10.86
N LEU A 303 12.65 9.83 11.70
CA LEU A 303 13.07 11.16 11.26
C LEU A 303 14.48 11.13 10.63
N GLU A 304 15.41 10.37 11.22
CA GLU A 304 16.74 10.15 10.65
C GLU A 304 16.67 9.45 9.29
N THR A 305 15.78 8.46 9.15
CA THR A 305 15.56 7.78 7.86
C THR A 305 15.08 8.77 6.80
N PHE A 306 14.09 9.60 7.14
CA PHE A 306 13.59 10.63 6.23
C PHE A 306 14.66 11.66 5.86
N LYS A 307 15.45 12.15 6.83
CA LYS A 307 16.57 13.07 6.56
C LYS A 307 17.62 12.44 5.65
N ARG A 308 17.92 11.15 5.80
CA ARG A 308 18.83 10.43 4.90
C ARG A 308 18.25 10.30 3.50
N GLN A 309 16.95 10.07 3.34
CA GLN A 309 16.29 10.07 2.04
C GLN A 309 16.41 11.45 1.37
N ILE A 310 16.14 12.53 2.11
CA ILE A 310 16.33 13.91 1.63
C ILE A 310 17.74 14.12 1.12
N ALA A 311 18.74 13.77 1.94
CA ALA A 311 20.14 13.98 1.58
C ALA A 311 20.59 13.13 0.39
N TYR A 312 20.03 11.94 0.21
CA TYR A 312 20.37 11.03 -0.88
C TYR A 312 19.78 11.50 -2.23
N LEU A 313 18.54 12.00 -2.21
CA LEU A 313 17.79 12.41 -3.40
C LEU A 313 17.82 13.94 -3.62
N GLN A 314 18.68 14.65 -2.90
CA GLN A 314 18.84 16.09 -3.04
C GLN A 314 19.21 16.45 -4.49
N ILE A 315 18.56 17.47 -5.04
CA ILE A 315 18.92 18.07 -6.32
C ILE A 315 19.33 19.50 -6.01
N ASP A 316 20.61 19.81 -6.20
CA ASP A 316 21.14 21.13 -5.89
C ASP A 316 20.64 22.15 -6.93
N ASN A 317 20.37 23.38 -6.45
CA ASN A 317 19.87 24.51 -7.24
C ASN A 317 18.49 24.29 -7.90
N LEU A 318 17.71 23.33 -7.40
CA LEU A 318 16.32 23.08 -7.84
C LEU A 318 15.37 24.25 -7.46
N SER A 319 15.68 24.96 -6.37
CA SER A 319 15.01 26.19 -5.95
C SER A 319 16.06 27.21 -5.52
N ASN A 320 15.82 28.50 -5.74
CA ASN A 320 16.70 29.61 -5.33
C ASN A 320 16.83 29.76 -3.79
N ALA A 321 16.47 28.73 -3.02
CA ALA A 321 16.56 28.72 -1.57
C ALA A 321 17.95 28.24 -1.15
N ASN A 322 18.70 29.14 -0.51
CA ASN A 322 19.98 28.88 0.15
C ASN A 322 19.81 27.92 1.34
N GLU A 323 19.54 26.63 1.11
CA GLU A 323 19.67 25.59 2.14
C GLU A 323 20.95 24.77 1.92
N GLN A 324 22.09 25.44 2.11
CA GLN A 324 23.41 24.79 2.21
C GLN A 324 23.72 24.31 3.64
N ASN A 325 22.83 23.53 4.25
CA ASN A 325 23.07 22.98 5.60
C ASN A 325 22.83 21.47 5.70
N SER A 326 23.25 20.73 4.69
CA SER A 326 23.38 19.27 4.76
C SER A 326 24.86 18.90 4.62
N THR A 327 25.47 18.47 5.73
CA THR A 327 26.85 17.93 5.78
C THR A 327 26.95 16.52 5.16
N SER A 328 25.87 16.01 4.57
CA SER A 328 25.83 14.73 3.89
C SER A 328 26.28 14.91 2.44
N THR A 329 27.29 14.14 2.03
CA THR A 329 27.68 14.04 0.63
C THR A 329 26.53 13.42 -0.16
N ASN A 330 25.82 14.23 -0.95
CA ASN A 330 24.82 13.73 -1.90
C ASN A 330 25.52 12.76 -2.88
N PRO A 331 25.20 11.46 -2.85
CA PRO A 331 25.91 10.47 -3.66
C PRO A 331 25.59 10.59 -5.15
N LEU A 332 24.45 11.20 -5.50
CA LEU A 332 24.01 11.35 -6.89
C LEU A 332 24.59 12.60 -7.57
N LYS A 333 25.05 13.60 -6.80
CA LYS A 333 25.67 14.85 -7.29
C LYS A 333 24.87 15.54 -8.41
N LEU A 334 23.55 15.58 -8.25
CA LEU A 334 22.64 16.17 -9.24
C LEU A 334 22.59 17.68 -9.04
N THR A 335 22.82 18.42 -10.12
CA THR A 335 22.72 19.89 -10.15
C THR A 335 21.85 20.29 -11.33
N ILE A 336 20.96 21.25 -11.12
CA ILE A 336 20.12 21.84 -12.17
C ILE A 336 20.24 23.36 -12.07
N ASN A 337 20.20 24.08 -13.18
CA ASN A 337 20.14 25.55 -13.14
C ASN A 337 18.80 26.03 -13.71
N CYS A 338 17.83 26.28 -12.82
CA CYS A 338 16.59 26.96 -13.18
C CYS A 338 16.63 28.41 -12.70
N ASN A 339 17.00 29.33 -13.60
CA ASN A 339 16.98 30.77 -13.35
C ASN A 339 15.54 31.31 -13.28
N TYR A 340 14.81 31.00 -12.21
CA TYR A 340 13.55 31.67 -11.92
C TYR A 340 13.84 33.04 -11.31
N LYS A 341 13.91 34.08 -12.16
CA LYS A 341 13.80 35.46 -11.67
C LYS A 341 12.50 35.57 -10.90
N THR A 342 12.59 35.82 -9.59
CA THR A 342 11.48 36.28 -8.77
C THR A 342 10.99 37.62 -9.32
N ASN A 343 10.11 37.59 -10.32
CA ASN A 343 9.29 38.75 -10.66
C ASN A 343 8.17 38.88 -9.60
N LYS A 344 8.59 39.18 -8.37
CA LYS A 344 7.77 39.83 -7.36
C LYS A 344 8.50 41.10 -6.92
N GLU A 345 8.73 41.98 -7.89
CA GLU A 345 8.99 43.40 -7.68
C GLU A 345 8.91 44.07 -9.05
N LYS A 346 8.05 45.10 -9.16
CA LYS A 346 7.74 45.93 -10.34
C LYS A 346 6.52 45.54 -11.20
N GLN A 347 5.36 45.50 -10.57
CA GLN A 347 4.12 46.17 -11.04
C GLN A 347 3.35 46.49 -9.74
N GLN A 348 3.09 47.71 -9.29
CA GLN A 348 3.20 49.07 -9.82
C GLN A 348 3.37 50.01 -8.62
#